data_AF-A0A7K8XZM3-F1
#
_entry.id   AF-A0A7K8XZM3-F1
#
_cell.length_a   1.000
_cell.length_b   1.000
_cell.length_c   1.000
_cell.angle_alpha   90.00
_cell.angle_beta   90.00
_cell.angle_gamma   90.00
#
_symmetry.space_group_name_H-M   'P 1'
#
loop_
_entity.id
_entity.type
_entity.pdbx_description
1 polymer ?
#
loop_
_entity_poly.entity_id
_entity_poly.type
_entity_poly.pdbx_seq_one_letter_code
_entity_poly.pdbx_strand_id
1 'polypeptide(L)'
;LQPSGSRFSLSFSGSGFLVLYQVGVVQSLLELAPELLKSACKVYGSSAGSLIAAAVVCGVGLDDLKEFFFAMAKEVRKTILGPLSPRCSLLADIRAVLQRMLPEDSYRLASGRLHISLTRVADGQNVMVSDFGSKEELIQ
;
A
#
# COMPACT_ATOMS: atom_id res chain seq x y z
N LEU A 1 6.40 22.92 -21.05
CA LEU A 1 5.26 22.34 -21.77
C LEU A 1 5.11 20.89 -21.31
N GLN A 2 4.21 20.60 -20.37
CA GLN A 2 3.91 19.21 -20.01
C GLN A 2 3.16 18.58 -21.20
N PRO A 3 3.56 17.39 -21.69
CA PRO A 3 2.78 16.72 -22.71
C PRO A 3 1.39 16.45 -22.15
N SER A 4 0.36 16.69 -22.96
CA SER A 4 -1.03 16.34 -22.68
C SER A 4 -1.22 14.82 -22.67
N GLY A 5 -0.49 14.13 -21.79
CA GLY A 5 -0.66 12.70 -21.54
C GLY A 5 -2.06 12.49 -20.98
N SER A 6 -2.79 11.53 -21.54
CA SER A 6 -4.06 11.07 -21.01
C SER A 6 -3.97 10.91 -19.49
N ARG A 7 -4.82 11.61 -18.73
CA ARG A 7 -4.87 11.44 -17.28
C ARG A 7 -5.37 10.04 -16.97
N PHE A 8 -4.49 9.18 -16.48
CA PHE A 8 -4.85 7.84 -16.03
C PHE A 8 -4.62 7.69 -14.52
N SER A 9 -5.27 6.68 -13.97
CA SER A 9 -5.10 6.29 -12.58
C SER A 9 -4.64 4.84 -12.50
N LEU A 10 -3.90 4.53 -11.44
CA LEU A 10 -3.49 3.17 -11.13
C LEU A 10 -4.31 2.65 -9.95
N SER A 11 -4.63 1.37 -9.94
CA SER A 11 -5.37 0.76 -8.83
C SER A 11 -4.74 -0.57 -8.44
N PHE A 12 -4.54 -0.74 -7.14
CA PHE A 12 -4.00 -1.93 -6.52
C PHE A 12 -5.10 -2.61 -5.68
N SER A 13 -5.58 -3.76 -6.16
CA SER A 13 -6.65 -4.50 -5.48
C SER A 13 -6.17 -5.14 -4.18
N GLY A 14 -7.12 -5.36 -3.26
CA GLY A 14 -6.87 -6.17 -2.08
C GLY A 14 -6.54 -7.61 -2.45
N SER A 15 -5.33 -8.04 -2.09
CA SER A 15 -4.77 -9.33 -2.51
C SER A 15 -4.21 -10.18 -1.36
N GLY A 16 -4.26 -9.67 -0.11
CA GLY A 16 -3.68 -10.35 1.05
C GLY A 16 -2.20 -10.71 0.81
N PHE A 17 -1.84 -11.98 0.99
CA PHE A 17 -0.48 -12.47 0.74
C PHE A 17 -0.07 -12.51 -0.74
N LEU A 18 -1.02 -12.43 -1.68
CA LEU A 18 -0.72 -12.33 -3.12
C LEU A 18 -0.20 -10.94 -3.51
N VAL A 19 -0.13 -10.00 -2.57
CA VAL A 19 0.50 -8.68 -2.78
C VAL A 19 1.96 -8.78 -3.26
N LEU A 20 2.64 -9.89 -3.02
CA LEU A 20 3.98 -10.16 -3.57
C LEU A 20 4.01 -10.12 -5.10
N TYR A 21 2.92 -10.46 -5.78
CA TYR A 21 2.80 -10.28 -7.24
C TYR A 21 2.73 -8.79 -7.61
N GLN A 22 2.01 -7.99 -6.84
CA GLN A 22 1.96 -6.53 -7.04
C GLN A 22 3.33 -5.90 -6.77
N VAL A 23 4.10 -6.39 -5.78
CA VAL A 23 5.49 -5.96 -5.56
C VAL A 23 6.33 -6.18 -6.81
N GLY A 24 6.30 -7.39 -7.39
CA GLY A 24 7.06 -7.70 -8.61
C GLY A 24 6.67 -6.82 -9.78
N VAL A 25 5.36 -6.61 -10.00
CA VAL A 25 4.86 -5.70 -11.05
C VAL A 25 5.38 -4.28 -10.86
N VAL A 26 5.31 -3.72 -9.64
CA VAL A 26 5.77 -2.36 -9.38
C VAL A 26 7.28 -2.25 -9.50
N GLN A 27 8.05 -3.24 -9.06
CA GLN A 27 9.50 -3.28 -9.27
C GLN A 27 9.87 -3.25 -10.75
N SER A 28 9.23 -4.09 -11.58
CA SER A 28 9.43 -4.07 -13.03
C SER A 28 9.03 -2.75 -13.67
N LEU A 29 7.95 -2.11 -13.19
CA LEU A 29 7.55 -0.79 -13.68
C LEU A 29 8.54 0.31 -13.26
N LEU A 30 9.10 0.26 -12.05
CA LEU A 30 10.13 1.20 -11.62
C LEU A 30 11.40 1.09 -12.47
N GLU A 31 11.76 -0.13 -12.88
CA GLU A 31 12.94 -0.39 -13.72
C GLU A 31 12.71 -0.02 -15.19
N LEU A 32 11.58 -0.42 -15.76
CA LEU A 32 11.34 -0.37 -17.21
C LEU A 32 10.54 0.86 -17.66
N ALA A 33 9.66 1.38 -16.80
CA ALA A 33 8.74 2.46 -17.13
C ALA A 33 8.37 3.34 -15.91
N PRO A 34 9.36 3.93 -15.20
CA PRO A 34 9.11 4.66 -13.95
C PRO A 34 8.16 5.86 -14.14
N GLU A 35 8.16 6.45 -15.34
CA GLU A 35 7.27 7.54 -15.70
C GLU A 35 5.78 7.14 -15.69
N LEU A 36 5.45 5.86 -15.86
CA LEU A 36 4.07 5.37 -15.71
C LEU A 36 3.58 5.52 -14.26
N LEU A 37 4.42 5.18 -13.29
CA LEU A 37 4.08 5.32 -11.87
C LEU A 37 4.03 6.79 -11.45
N LYS A 38 4.97 7.61 -11.96
CA LYS A 38 5.03 9.04 -11.66
C LYS A 38 3.88 9.84 -12.29
N SER A 39 3.47 9.48 -13.50
CA SER A 39 2.43 10.21 -14.26
C SER A 39 1.00 9.87 -13.84
N ALA A 40 0.80 8.81 -13.05
CA ALA A 40 -0.51 8.47 -12.52
C ALA A 40 -1.02 9.61 -11.61
N CYS A 41 -2.14 10.23 -12.03
CA CYS A 41 -2.71 11.37 -11.32
C CYS A 41 -3.34 10.96 -9.99
N LYS A 42 -3.81 9.71 -9.91
CA LYS A 42 -4.37 9.09 -8.73
C LYS A 42 -3.91 7.65 -8.64
N VAL A 43 -3.65 7.19 -7.44
CA VAL A 43 -3.29 5.82 -7.13
C VAL A 43 -4.24 5.31 -6.07
N TYR A 44 -4.96 4.24 -6.39
CA TYR A 44 -5.97 3.64 -5.53
C TYR A 44 -5.43 2.37 -4.91
N GLY A 45 -5.85 2.09 -3.68
CA GLY A 45 -5.49 0.86 -2.99
C GLY A 45 -6.55 0.40 -2.01
N SER A 46 -6.63 -0.92 -1.79
CA SER A 46 -7.51 -1.54 -0.81
C SER A 46 -6.80 -2.70 -0.12
N SER A 47 -7.01 -2.91 1.18
CA SER A 47 -6.33 -3.97 1.96
C SER A 47 -4.81 -3.99 1.67
N ALA A 48 -4.19 -5.14 1.39
CA ALA A 48 -2.77 -5.21 1.07
C ALA A 48 -2.34 -4.32 -0.12
N GLY A 49 -3.24 -4.04 -1.07
CA GLY A 49 -2.97 -3.14 -2.20
C GLY A 49 -2.83 -1.68 -1.78
N SER A 50 -3.38 -1.24 -0.64
CA SER A 50 -3.15 0.13 -0.13
C SER A 50 -1.70 0.35 0.30
N LEU A 51 -1.01 -0.69 0.77
CA LEU A 51 0.41 -0.62 1.12
C LEU A 51 1.27 -0.38 -0.12
N ILE A 52 0.95 -1.06 -1.23
CA ILE A 52 1.62 -0.86 -2.53
C ILE A 52 1.30 0.53 -3.09
N ALA A 53 0.04 0.95 -3.06
CA ALA A 53 -0.37 2.28 -3.48
C ALA A 53 0.36 3.38 -2.70
N ALA A 54 0.44 3.25 -1.38
CA ALA A 54 1.17 4.18 -0.53
C ALA A 54 2.66 4.22 -0.87
N ALA A 55 3.27 3.06 -1.09
CA ALA A 55 4.68 2.98 -1.48
C ALA A 55 4.97 3.68 -2.82
N VAL A 56 4.12 3.44 -3.82
CA VAL A 56 4.19 4.09 -5.14
C VAL A 56 4.03 5.61 -5.02
N VAL A 57 3.05 6.08 -4.26
CA VAL A 57 2.77 7.52 -4.13
C VAL A 57 3.87 8.24 -3.36
N CYS A 58 4.40 7.63 -2.29
CA CYS A 58 5.48 8.20 -1.49
C CYS A 58 6.87 8.00 -2.11
N GLY A 59 6.98 7.24 -3.21
CA GLY A 59 8.25 6.99 -3.90
C GLY A 59 9.24 6.18 -3.07
N VAL A 60 8.75 5.29 -2.20
CA VAL A 60 9.57 4.48 -1.29
C VAL A 60 9.79 3.08 -1.85
N GLY A 61 10.93 2.47 -1.49
CA GLY A 61 11.28 1.12 -1.90
C GLY A 61 10.30 0.07 -1.35
N LEU A 62 10.14 -1.03 -2.08
CA LEU A 62 9.23 -2.12 -1.72
C LEU A 62 9.90 -3.26 -0.94
N ASP A 63 11.20 -3.17 -0.66
CA ASP A 63 11.94 -4.26 -0.04
C ASP A 63 11.45 -4.58 1.38
N ASP A 64 11.16 -3.55 2.17
CA ASP A 64 10.59 -3.72 3.51
C ASP A 64 9.24 -4.44 3.49
N LEU A 65 8.35 -4.06 2.55
CA LEU A 65 7.07 -4.73 2.36
C LEU A 65 7.24 -6.17 1.87
N LYS A 66 8.16 -6.40 0.94
CA LYS A 66 8.49 -7.73 0.42
C LYS A 66 8.94 -8.66 1.54
N GLU A 67 9.93 -8.25 2.31
CA GLU A 67 10.46 -9.03 3.44
C GLU A 67 9.38 -9.33 4.48
N PHE A 68 8.58 -8.31 4.84
CA PHE A 68 7.45 -8.45 5.74
C PHE A 68 6.45 -9.52 5.27
N PHE A 69 5.98 -9.43 4.03
CA PHE A 69 5.00 -10.37 3.49
C PHE A 69 5.58 -11.78 3.33
N PHE A 70 6.87 -11.93 3.00
CA PHE A 70 7.53 -13.24 2.98
C PHE A 70 7.62 -13.87 4.38
N ALA A 71 8.06 -13.11 5.38
CA ALA A 71 8.16 -13.59 6.75
C ALA A 71 6.79 -14.01 7.28
N MET A 72 5.78 -13.19 7.03
CA MET A 72 4.41 -13.47 7.46
C MET A 72 3.79 -14.66 6.74
N ALA A 73 3.96 -14.79 5.43
CA ALA A 73 3.49 -15.95 4.68
C ALA A 73 4.16 -17.25 5.14
N LYS A 74 5.42 -17.18 5.61
CA LYS A 74 6.11 -18.33 6.21
C LYS A 74 5.53 -18.69 7.57
N GLU A 75 5.16 -17.71 8.39
CA GLU A 75 4.61 -17.93 9.73
C GLU A 75 3.16 -18.43 9.71
N VAL A 76 2.32 -17.85 8.85
CA VAL A 76 0.94 -18.31 8.63
C VAL A 76 0.90 -19.76 8.15
N ARG A 77 1.85 -20.19 7.31
CA ARG A 77 1.95 -21.58 6.85
C ARG A 77 2.33 -22.59 7.94
N LYS A 78 2.91 -22.15 9.06
CA LYS A 78 3.28 -23.03 10.20
C LYS A 78 2.18 -23.16 11.24
N THR A 79 1.17 -22.29 11.22
CA THR A 79 0.18 -22.19 12.29
C THR A 79 -1.13 -22.87 11.88
N ILE A 80 -1.66 -23.73 12.77
CA ILE A 80 -2.89 -24.51 12.52
C ILE A 80 -4.12 -23.60 12.31
N LEU A 81 -4.13 -22.41 12.94
CA LEU A 81 -5.19 -21.39 12.79
C LEU A 81 -4.91 -20.38 11.66
N GLY A 82 -3.79 -20.52 10.94
CA GLY A 82 -3.37 -19.60 9.89
C GLY A 82 -3.37 -18.13 10.35
N PRO A 83 -3.97 -17.19 9.60
CA PRO A 83 -3.96 -15.76 9.94
C PRO A 83 -4.73 -15.40 11.22
N LEU A 84 -5.50 -16.32 11.80
CA LEU A 84 -6.25 -16.12 13.06
C LEU A 84 -5.45 -16.53 14.31
N SER A 85 -4.17 -16.89 14.14
CA SER A 85 -3.29 -17.26 15.25
C SER A 85 -3.07 -16.08 16.21
N PRO A 86 -3.20 -16.27 17.54
CA PRO A 86 -2.91 -15.24 18.55
C PRO A 86 -1.46 -14.74 18.55
N ARG A 87 -0.56 -15.43 17.86
CA ARG A 87 0.86 -15.07 17.71
C ARG A 87 1.12 -14.08 16.57
N CYS A 88 0.12 -13.78 15.74
CA CYS A 88 0.24 -12.84 14.63
C CYS A 88 -0.46 -11.53 14.98
N SER A 89 0.29 -10.56 15.52
CA SER A 89 -0.21 -9.19 15.64
C SER A 89 -0.04 -8.46 14.30
N LEU A 90 -0.73 -8.95 13.27
CA LEU A 90 -0.67 -8.47 11.88
C LEU A 90 -0.69 -6.93 11.81
N LEU A 91 -1.60 -6.30 12.54
CA LEU A 91 -1.75 -4.84 12.54
C LEU A 91 -0.54 -4.12 13.14
N ALA A 92 0.05 -4.65 14.22
CA ALA A 92 1.23 -4.06 14.84
C ALA A 92 2.46 -4.19 13.94
N ASP A 93 2.62 -5.34 13.28
CA ASP A 93 3.73 -5.57 12.37
C ASP A 93 3.61 -4.70 11.10
N ILE A 94 2.39 -4.55 10.54
CA ILE A 94 2.13 -3.62 9.43
C ILE A 94 2.48 -2.19 9.85
N ARG A 95 2.00 -1.75 11.02
CA ARG A 95 2.30 -0.41 11.53
C ARG A 95 3.81 -0.19 11.67
N ALA A 96 4.54 -1.15 12.22
CA ALA A 96 5.99 -1.05 12.38
C ALA A 96 6.72 -0.93 11.03
N VAL A 97 6.31 -1.72 10.04
CA VAL A 97 6.86 -1.65 8.68
C VAL A 97 6.55 -0.31 8.02
N LEU A 98 5.32 0.18 8.13
CA LEU A 98 4.95 1.49 7.58
C LEU A 98 5.70 2.64 8.26
N GLN A 99 5.91 2.57 9.57
CA GLN A 99 6.70 3.57 10.32
C GLN A 99 8.13 3.66 9.82
N ARG A 100 8.75 2.51 9.50
CA ARG A 100 10.10 2.42 8.95
C ARG A 100 10.18 2.88 7.50
N MET A 101 9.21 2.47 6.69
CA MET A 101 9.23 2.67 5.24
C MET A 101 8.84 4.09 4.83
N LEU A 102 7.83 4.70 5.49
CA LEU A 102 7.29 5.99 5.08
C LEU A 102 8.13 7.16 5.62
N PRO A 103 8.47 8.16 4.78
CA PRO A 103 9.13 9.37 5.26
C PRO A 103 8.17 10.23 6.10
N GLU A 104 8.71 11.14 6.89
CA GLU A 104 7.93 12.04 7.77
C GLU A 104 6.93 12.93 7.00
N ASP A 105 7.25 13.30 5.77
CA ASP A 105 6.39 14.11 4.89
C ASP A 105 5.47 13.28 3.97
N SER A 106 5.40 11.96 4.18
CA SER A 106 4.59 11.03 3.36
C SER A 106 3.12 11.46 3.19
N TYR A 107 2.50 12.01 4.23
CA TYR A 107 1.13 12.51 4.19
C TYR A 107 0.93 13.64 3.19
N ARG A 108 1.96 14.47 2.94
CA ARG A 108 1.94 15.55 1.94
C ARG A 108 2.04 15.01 0.52
N LEU A 109 2.81 13.94 0.34
CA LEU A 109 2.91 13.22 -0.95
C LEU A 109 1.64 12.43 -1.26
N ALA A 110 1.01 11.88 -0.22
CA ALA A 110 -0.18 11.06 -0.30
C ALA A 110 -1.46 11.86 -0.54
N SER A 111 -1.64 12.98 0.17
CA SER A 111 -2.91 13.73 0.15
C SER A 111 -3.25 14.24 -1.27
N GLY A 112 -4.47 13.94 -1.70
CA GLY A 112 -4.98 14.26 -3.05
C GLY A 112 -4.50 13.33 -4.17
N ARG A 113 -3.56 12.42 -3.91
CA ARG A 113 -3.00 11.49 -4.91
C ARG A 113 -3.23 10.02 -4.56
N LEU A 114 -3.10 9.65 -3.29
CA LEU A 114 -3.41 8.33 -2.75
C LEU A 114 -4.89 8.27 -2.38
N HIS A 115 -5.56 7.19 -2.76
CA HIS A 115 -6.96 6.93 -2.45
C HIS A 115 -7.11 5.53 -1.85
N ILE A 116 -7.46 5.44 -0.56
CA ILE A 116 -7.59 4.19 0.17
C ILE A 116 -9.06 3.83 0.33
N SER A 117 -9.43 2.65 -0.16
CA SER A 117 -10.77 2.08 -0.04
C SER A 117 -10.89 1.33 1.28
N LEU A 118 -11.79 1.81 2.14
CA LEU A 118 -12.04 1.26 3.46
C LEU A 118 -13.50 0.80 3.56
N THR A 119 -13.73 -0.20 4.40
CA THR A 119 -15.09 -0.63 4.78
C THR A 119 -15.41 -0.06 6.15
N ARG A 120 -16.43 0.79 6.23
CA ARG A 120 -16.92 1.31 7.51
C ARG A 120 -17.67 0.20 8.25
N VAL A 121 -17.16 -0.21 9.40
CA VAL A 121 -17.69 -1.38 10.15
C VAL A 121 -19.14 -1.17 10.60
N ALA A 122 -19.54 0.07 10.93
CA ALA A 122 -20.87 0.36 11.47
C ALA A 122 -22.02 0.04 10.50
N ASP A 123 -21.81 0.17 9.19
CA ASP A 123 -22.85 0.01 8.16
C ASP A 123 -22.39 -0.79 6.93
N GLY A 124 -21.15 -1.29 6.93
CA GLY A 124 -20.55 -2.06 5.85
C GLY A 124 -20.28 -1.25 4.58
N GLN A 125 -20.48 0.07 4.60
CA GLN A 125 -20.35 0.90 3.40
C GLN A 125 -18.89 1.12 3.04
N ASN A 126 -18.63 1.21 1.73
CA ASN A 126 -17.32 1.60 1.24
C ASN A 126 -17.12 3.11 1.42
N VAL A 127 -15.98 3.49 1.98
CA VAL A 127 -15.57 4.89 2.11
C VAL A 127 -14.19 5.06 1.48
N MET A 128 -14.00 6.17 0.78
CA MET A 128 -12.72 6.53 0.17
C MET A 128 -12.05 7.60 1.01
N VAL A 129 -10.83 7.34 1.46
CA VAL A 129 -9.98 8.33 2.14
C VAL A 129 -8.87 8.74 1.20
N SER A 130 -8.61 10.05 1.10
CA SER A 130 -7.56 10.59 0.23
C SER A 130 -6.90 11.85 0.76
N ASP A 131 -7.20 12.24 1.99
CA ASP A 131 -6.62 13.39 2.66
C ASP A 131 -6.06 12.92 3.99
N PHE A 132 -4.82 13.32 4.27
CA PHE A 132 -4.04 12.85 5.42
C PHE A 132 -3.30 14.05 6.01
N GLY A 133 -3.58 14.39 7.27
CA GLY A 133 -2.97 15.51 7.99
C GLY A 133 -1.63 15.19 8.65
N SER A 134 -1.27 13.91 8.78
CA SER A 134 -0.01 13.46 9.39
C SER A 134 0.43 12.08 8.89
N LYS A 135 1.72 11.74 9.11
CA LYS A 135 2.24 10.38 8.86
C LYS A 135 1.49 9.35 9.70
N GLU A 136 1.15 9.68 10.94
CA GLU A 136 0.40 8.81 11.85
C GLU A 136 -1.01 8.51 11.34
N GLU A 137 -1.70 9.54 10.81
CA GLU A 137 -3.02 9.38 10.19
C GLU A 137 -2.96 8.54 8.92
N LEU A 138 -1.92 8.70 8.10
CA LEU A 138 -1.70 7.86 6.92
C LEU A 138 -1.44 6.38 7.27
N ILE A 139 -0.81 6.11 8.42
CA ILE A 139 -0.49 4.76 8.88
C ILE A 139 -1.71 4.06 9.53
N GLN A 140 -2.67 4.83 10.03
CA GLN A 140 -3.87 4.33 10.72
C GLN A 140 -4.83 3.62 9.77
#